data_AF-X1NDE0-F1
#
_entry.id   AF-X1NDE0-F1
#
_cell.length_a   1.000
_cell.length_b   1.000
_cell.length_c   1.000
_cell.angle_alpha   90.00
_cell.angle_beta   90.00
_cell.angle_gamma   90.00
#
_symmetry.space_group_name_H-M   'P 1'
#
loop_
_entity.id
_entity.type
_entity.pdbx_description
1 polymer ?
#
loop_
_entity_poly.entity_id
_entity_poly.type
_entity_poly.pdbx_seq_one_letter_code
_entity_poly.pdbx_strand_id
1 'polypeptide(L)'
;NYYVAQALGLDPSGRLLSKEIFGNSVFYLDTNILFHALEPKARHHGSFKALSNACNQLQMELKVCQISLSEFQDVVKHYREIIRKVAAQIPEKTAPKIRGMFYRLYCEQLQSTGTADLDKIFDIFDNPVDDLSKLYNVARIHDGWFMEAEIQPETASFAEAIRQAYKKKRGRLKNKRSALHDALLLRWIPVEQGRTGKNTWLITLDTSLPGFVPEGENMPTRSLSITLDALLQWISPIAIHGDIEDEVAEIFAEAVKYQLLPQESFFELRDFLIFAEMEWSCKELPAEDVEEC
;
A
#
# COMPACT_ATOMS: atom_id res chain seq x y z
N ASN A 1 13.36 -3.59 17.16
CA ASN A 1 13.89 -4.61 18.10
C ASN A 1 15.21 -5.24 17.66
N TYR A 2 15.51 -5.35 16.36
CA TYR A 2 16.83 -5.74 15.84
C TYR A 2 17.98 -4.92 16.45
N TYR A 3 17.95 -3.59 16.35
CA TYR A 3 19.00 -2.73 16.91
C TYR A 3 19.23 -2.92 18.41
N VAL A 4 18.18 -3.31 19.16
CA VAL A 4 18.28 -3.61 20.59
C VAL A 4 18.95 -4.97 20.80
N ALA A 5 18.55 -6.01 20.08
CA ALA A 5 19.17 -7.33 20.17
C ALA A 5 20.63 -7.35 19.67
N GLN A 6 20.93 -6.56 18.64
CA GLN A 6 22.27 -6.33 18.13
C GLN A 6 23.11 -5.52 19.13
N ALA A 7 22.58 -4.44 19.70
CA ALA A 7 23.27 -3.65 20.73
C ALA A 7 23.55 -4.46 22.01
N LEU A 8 22.71 -5.45 22.32
CA LEU A 8 22.89 -6.38 23.44
C LEU A 8 23.77 -7.60 23.10
N GLY A 9 24.20 -7.75 21.84
CA GLY A 9 25.04 -8.88 21.38
C GLY A 9 24.33 -10.25 21.39
N LEU A 10 22.99 -10.28 21.48
CA LEU A 10 22.20 -11.51 21.65
C LEU A 10 21.89 -12.20 20.33
N ASP A 11 21.72 -11.43 19.24
CA ASP A 11 21.54 -11.93 17.88
C ASP A 11 22.19 -10.94 16.90
N PRO A 12 23.52 -11.00 16.74
CA PRO A 12 24.27 -10.06 15.90
C PRO A 12 23.77 -10.05 14.44
N SER A 13 23.16 -11.15 14.00
CA SER A 13 22.62 -11.34 12.65
C SER A 13 21.15 -10.93 12.49
N GLY A 14 20.41 -10.71 13.59
CA GLY A 14 18.95 -10.51 13.58
C GLY A 14 18.11 -11.69 13.06
N ARG A 15 18.76 -12.81 12.70
CA ARG A 15 18.14 -13.94 12.00
C ARG A 15 17.42 -14.89 12.94
N LEU A 16 17.92 -15.08 14.16
CA LEU A 16 17.30 -15.98 15.14
C LEU A 16 15.95 -15.43 15.60
N LEU A 17 15.91 -14.17 16.03
CA LEU A 17 14.67 -13.53 16.50
C LEU A 17 13.62 -13.40 15.39
N SER A 18 14.06 -13.03 14.19
CA SER A 18 13.14 -12.92 13.05
C SER A 18 12.61 -14.28 12.62
N LYS A 19 13.42 -15.35 12.64
CA LYS A 19 12.96 -16.71 12.34
C LYS A 19 12.02 -17.25 13.43
N GLU A 20 12.26 -16.91 14.70
CA GLU A 20 11.38 -17.32 15.80
C GLU A 20 10.01 -16.64 15.71
N ILE A 21 9.98 -15.36 15.35
CA ILE A 21 8.74 -14.57 15.31
C ILE A 21 8.00 -14.74 13.98
N PHE A 22 8.73 -14.79 12.86
CA PHE A 22 8.17 -14.78 11.52
C PHE A 22 8.40 -16.06 10.71
N GLY A 23 9.16 -17.03 11.22
CA GLY A 23 9.37 -18.29 10.53
C GLY A 23 8.04 -18.98 10.26
N ASN A 24 7.81 -19.40 9.01
CA ASN A 24 6.56 -20.00 8.55
C ASN A 24 5.31 -19.11 8.70
N SER A 25 5.50 -17.78 8.84
CA SER A 25 4.39 -16.83 8.88
C SER A 25 3.74 -16.62 7.52
N VAL A 26 2.52 -16.12 7.55
CA VAL A 26 1.72 -15.77 6.37
C VAL A 26 1.45 -14.27 6.39
N PHE A 27 1.81 -13.59 5.33
CA PHE A 27 1.57 -12.17 5.16
C PHE A 27 0.52 -11.91 4.09
N TYR A 28 -0.55 -11.23 4.48
CA TYR A 28 -1.58 -10.75 3.57
C TYR A 28 -1.24 -9.34 3.11
N LEU A 29 -1.37 -9.08 1.81
CA LEU A 29 -1.10 -7.78 1.21
C LEU A 29 -2.37 -6.92 1.16
N ASP A 30 -2.28 -5.70 1.70
CA ASP A 30 -3.26 -4.63 1.48
C ASP A 30 -3.21 -4.12 0.03
N THR A 31 -4.30 -3.54 -0.45
CA THR A 31 -4.47 -2.98 -1.80
C THR A 31 -3.39 -1.93 -2.11
N ASN A 32 -3.04 -1.09 -1.14
CA ASN A 32 -2.05 -0.03 -1.34
C ASN A 32 -0.63 -0.55 -1.65
N ILE A 33 -0.30 -1.79 -1.26
CA ILE A 33 0.99 -2.40 -1.57
C ILE A 33 1.06 -2.86 -3.02
N LEU A 34 -0.07 -3.27 -3.60
CA LEU A 34 -0.10 -3.91 -4.92
C LEU A 34 0.42 -2.98 -6.02
N PHE A 35 0.14 -1.68 -5.93
CA PHE A 35 0.70 -0.68 -6.84
C PHE A 35 2.23 -0.67 -6.82
N HIS A 36 2.80 -0.74 -5.62
CA HIS A 36 4.24 -0.72 -5.44
C HIS A 36 4.90 -2.04 -5.82
N ALA A 37 4.19 -3.15 -5.66
CA ALA A 37 4.65 -4.45 -6.13
C ALA A 37 4.75 -4.48 -7.66
N LEU A 38 3.76 -3.93 -8.36
CA LEU A 38 3.61 -4.09 -9.82
C LEU A 38 4.33 -3.02 -10.66
N GLU A 39 4.46 -1.79 -10.16
CA GLU A 39 5.11 -0.70 -10.91
C GLU A 39 6.59 -0.55 -10.49
N PRO A 40 7.57 -0.85 -11.36
CA PRO A 40 9.00 -0.82 -11.02
C PRO A 40 9.52 0.54 -10.56
N LYS A 41 8.93 1.65 -11.06
CA LYS A 41 9.28 3.01 -10.66
C LYS A 41 8.51 3.47 -9.42
N ALA A 42 7.65 2.63 -8.84
CA ALA A 42 6.89 3.02 -7.68
C ALA A 42 7.82 3.14 -6.48
N ARG A 43 7.51 4.11 -5.63
CA ARG A 43 8.34 4.48 -4.46
C ARG A 43 8.75 3.29 -3.57
N HIS A 44 7.81 2.40 -3.27
CA HIS A 44 8.07 1.24 -2.41
C HIS A 44 8.34 -0.06 -3.20
N HIS A 45 8.72 0.02 -4.48
CA HIS A 45 8.99 -1.18 -5.27
C HIS A 45 10.22 -1.94 -4.76
N GLY A 46 11.33 -1.24 -4.50
CA GLY A 46 12.52 -1.83 -3.88
C GLY A 46 12.22 -2.44 -2.51
N SER A 47 11.43 -1.73 -1.69
CA SER A 47 10.90 -2.23 -0.41
C SER A 47 10.15 -3.55 -0.56
N PHE A 48 9.26 -3.65 -1.55
CA PHE A 48 8.50 -4.87 -1.80
C PHE A 48 9.37 -6.03 -2.30
N LYS A 49 10.34 -5.76 -3.19
CA LYS A 49 11.32 -6.77 -3.63
C LYS A 49 12.13 -7.32 -2.46
N ALA A 50 12.61 -6.45 -1.58
CA ALA A 50 13.34 -6.83 -0.38
C ALA A 50 12.49 -7.73 0.55
N LEU A 51 11.21 -7.39 0.73
CA LEU A 51 10.25 -8.22 1.46
C LEU A 51 10.09 -9.61 0.81
N SER A 52 9.83 -9.66 -0.50
CA SER A 52 9.63 -10.93 -1.22
C SER A 52 10.87 -11.84 -1.11
N ASN A 53 12.07 -11.27 -1.23
CA ASN A 53 13.32 -11.99 -1.03
C ASN A 53 13.45 -12.55 0.40
N ALA A 54 13.14 -11.75 1.42
CA ALA A 54 13.16 -12.22 2.81
C ALA A 54 12.13 -13.32 3.06
N CYS A 55 10.92 -13.22 2.47
CA CYS A 55 9.90 -14.26 2.54
C CYS A 55 10.41 -15.59 2.01
N ASN A 56 11.08 -15.59 0.86
CA ASN A 56 11.67 -16.80 0.29
C ASN A 56 12.75 -17.40 1.21
N GLN A 57 13.60 -16.58 1.83
CA GLN A 57 14.66 -17.06 2.73
C GLN A 57 14.14 -17.61 4.07
N LEU A 58 13.05 -17.05 4.59
CA LEU A 58 12.47 -17.41 5.89
C LEU A 58 11.28 -18.38 5.79
N GLN A 59 11.01 -18.89 4.57
CA GLN A 59 9.87 -19.78 4.29
C GLN A 59 8.54 -19.15 4.70
N MET A 60 8.40 -17.85 4.46
CA MET A 60 7.18 -17.08 4.73
C MET A 60 6.34 -17.01 3.46
N GLU A 61 5.02 -17.03 3.62
CA GLU A 61 4.09 -16.97 2.50
C GLU A 61 3.57 -15.56 2.29
N LEU A 62 3.54 -15.09 1.04
CA LEU A 62 2.81 -13.90 0.64
C LEU A 62 1.46 -14.30 0.07
N LYS A 63 0.39 -13.65 0.53
CA LYS A 63 -0.98 -13.88 0.08
C LYS A 63 -1.66 -12.55 -0.25
N VAL A 64 -2.60 -12.58 -1.19
CA VAL A 64 -3.47 -11.45 -1.50
C VAL A 64 -4.92 -11.90 -1.60
N CYS A 65 -5.82 -11.18 -0.95
CA CYS A 65 -7.25 -11.48 -1.01
C CYS A 65 -7.88 -10.98 -2.31
N GLN A 66 -8.89 -11.69 -2.80
CA GLN A 66 -9.67 -11.25 -3.95
C GLN A 66 -10.27 -9.86 -3.75
N ILE A 67 -10.72 -9.53 -2.53
CA ILE A 67 -11.28 -8.20 -2.25
C ILE A 67 -10.26 -7.07 -2.47
N SER A 68 -8.97 -7.30 -2.18
CA SER A 68 -7.90 -6.32 -2.43
C SER A 68 -7.58 -6.21 -3.92
N LEU A 69 -7.62 -7.32 -4.66
CA LEU A 69 -7.44 -7.31 -6.12
C LEU A 69 -8.59 -6.58 -6.83
N SER A 70 -9.83 -6.79 -6.38
CA SER A 70 -10.99 -6.08 -6.91
C SER A 70 -10.93 -4.58 -6.59
N GLU A 71 -10.56 -4.19 -5.36
CA GLU A 71 -10.36 -2.78 -5.01
C GLU A 71 -9.24 -2.16 -5.84
N PHE A 72 -8.12 -2.86 -6.03
CA PHE A 72 -7.02 -2.43 -6.88
C PHE A 72 -7.48 -2.13 -8.31
N GLN A 73 -8.24 -3.04 -8.94
CA GLN A 73 -8.76 -2.86 -10.29
C GLN A 73 -9.71 -1.66 -10.38
N ASP A 74 -10.57 -1.46 -9.38
CA ASP A 74 -11.46 -0.30 -9.32
C ASP A 74 -10.68 1.02 -9.22
N VAL A 75 -9.60 1.04 -8.43
CA VAL A 75 -8.72 2.20 -8.31
C VAL A 75 -7.99 2.49 -9.61
N VAL A 76 -7.43 1.46 -10.26
CA VAL A 76 -6.79 1.55 -11.58
C VAL A 76 -7.75 2.16 -12.60
N LYS A 77 -8.95 1.59 -12.73
CA LYS A 77 -9.98 2.07 -13.64
C LYS A 77 -10.35 3.52 -13.35
N HIS A 78 -10.55 3.86 -12.08
CA HIS A 78 -10.90 5.21 -11.67
C HIS A 78 -9.81 6.23 -12.02
N TYR A 79 -8.54 5.94 -11.75
CA TYR A 79 -7.44 6.85 -12.11
C TYR A 79 -7.26 6.98 -13.62
N ARG A 80 -7.45 5.90 -14.37
CA ARG A 80 -7.46 5.94 -15.83
C ARG A 80 -8.52 6.91 -16.37
N GLU A 81 -9.73 6.88 -15.82
CA GLU A 81 -10.79 7.83 -16.17
C GLU A 81 -10.47 9.27 -15.74
N ILE A 82 -9.93 9.47 -14.53
CA ILE A 82 -9.55 10.81 -14.08
C ILE A 82 -8.51 11.42 -15.03
N ILE A 83 -7.43 10.69 -15.33
CA ILE A 83 -6.36 11.19 -16.22
C ILE A 83 -6.95 11.54 -17.58
N ARG A 84 -7.80 10.68 -18.15
CA ARG A 84 -8.47 10.95 -19.43
C ARG A 84 -9.24 12.28 -19.41
N LYS A 85 -9.91 12.59 -18.30
CA LYS A 85 -10.72 13.82 -18.15
C LYS A 85 -9.88 15.06 -17.90
N VAL A 86 -8.91 15.00 -16.99
CA VAL A 86 -8.29 16.20 -16.40
C VAL A 86 -6.87 16.46 -16.89
N ALA A 87 -6.16 15.46 -17.41
CA ALA A 87 -4.72 15.59 -17.67
C ALA A 87 -4.36 16.69 -18.67
N ALA A 88 -5.19 16.87 -19.71
CA ALA A 88 -5.01 17.92 -20.72
C ALA A 88 -5.39 19.33 -20.23
N GLN A 89 -6.08 19.42 -19.09
CA GLN A 89 -6.57 20.67 -18.51
C GLN A 89 -5.63 21.25 -17.44
N ILE A 90 -4.67 20.47 -16.97
CA ILE A 90 -3.73 20.91 -15.94
C ILE A 90 -2.74 21.93 -16.52
N PRO A 91 -2.55 23.12 -15.90
CA PRO A 91 -1.53 24.08 -16.31
C PRO A 91 -0.12 23.49 -16.29
N GLU A 92 0.70 23.85 -17.28
CA GLU A 92 2.09 23.35 -17.39
C GLU A 92 2.93 23.66 -16.14
N LYS A 93 2.69 24.81 -15.48
CA LYS A 93 3.39 25.20 -14.25
C LYS A 93 2.94 24.40 -13.02
N THR A 94 1.71 23.88 -13.03
CA THR A 94 1.12 23.12 -11.92
C THR A 94 1.39 21.62 -12.06
N ALA A 95 1.54 21.11 -13.29
CA ALA A 95 1.80 19.69 -13.55
C ALA A 95 2.97 19.09 -12.72
N PRO A 96 4.14 19.75 -12.56
CA PRO A 96 5.24 19.23 -11.73
C PRO A 96 4.92 19.15 -10.23
N LYS A 97 3.90 19.88 -9.76
CA LYS A 97 3.48 19.91 -8.35
C LYS A 97 2.44 18.85 -8.03
N ILE A 98 1.89 18.16 -9.03
CA ILE A 98 0.92 17.08 -8.83
C ILE A 98 1.63 15.83 -8.34
N ARG A 99 1.17 15.31 -7.20
CA ARG A 99 1.63 14.03 -6.67
C ARG A 99 0.70 12.90 -7.09
N GLY A 100 1.30 11.76 -7.39
CA GLY A 100 0.58 10.53 -7.70
C GLY A 100 1.30 9.69 -8.75
N MET A 101 1.44 8.40 -8.47
CA MET A 101 2.13 7.46 -9.36
C MET A 101 1.54 7.47 -10.78
N PHE A 102 0.20 7.38 -10.91
CA PHE A 102 -0.45 7.31 -12.22
C PHE A 102 -0.25 8.57 -13.07
N TYR A 103 -0.32 9.77 -12.46
CA TYR A 103 -0.08 11.01 -13.21
C TYR A 103 1.38 11.11 -13.66
N ARG A 104 2.31 10.72 -12.78
CA ARG A 104 3.73 10.69 -13.10
C ARG A 104 4.01 9.78 -14.29
N LEU A 105 3.43 8.57 -14.33
CA LEU A 105 3.56 7.65 -15.47
C LEU A 105 3.02 8.28 -16.77
N TYR A 106 1.89 8.99 -16.69
CA TYR A 106 1.35 9.73 -17.83
C TYR A 106 2.32 10.83 -18.32
N CYS A 107 2.84 11.65 -17.43
CA CYS A 107 3.78 12.71 -17.78
C CYS A 107 5.09 12.16 -18.36
N GLU A 108 5.64 11.09 -17.79
CA GLU A 108 6.86 10.44 -18.27
C GLU A 108 6.69 9.88 -19.69
N GLN A 109 5.55 9.24 -19.98
CA GLN A 109 5.29 8.75 -21.33
C GLN A 109 5.11 9.93 -22.29
N LEU A 110 4.36 10.97 -21.92
CA LEU A 110 4.17 12.16 -22.76
C LEU A 110 5.52 12.84 -23.09
N GLN A 111 6.42 12.95 -22.11
CA GLN A 111 7.75 13.55 -22.30
C GLN A 111 8.67 12.69 -23.19
N SER A 112 8.60 11.36 -23.05
CA SER A 112 9.48 10.45 -23.79
C SER A 112 9.02 10.16 -25.21
N THR A 113 7.70 10.08 -25.46
CA THR A 113 7.14 9.73 -26.77
C THR A 113 6.41 10.87 -27.48
N GLY A 114 6.23 12.03 -26.84
CA GLY A 114 5.47 13.15 -27.38
C GLY A 114 3.94 12.97 -27.37
N THR A 115 3.47 11.76 -27.08
CA THR A 115 2.06 11.37 -26.93
C THR A 115 1.92 10.43 -25.74
N ALA A 116 0.79 10.46 -25.04
CA ALA A 116 0.48 9.50 -23.99
C ALA A 116 -0.66 8.55 -24.42
N ASP A 117 -0.41 7.26 -24.28
CA ASP A 117 -1.33 6.16 -24.53
C ASP A 117 -1.72 5.54 -23.18
N LEU A 118 -2.93 5.84 -22.72
CA LEU A 118 -3.46 5.38 -21.44
C LEU A 118 -3.69 3.88 -21.38
N ASP A 119 -3.82 3.17 -22.50
CA ASP A 119 -3.85 1.71 -22.45
C ASP A 119 -2.45 1.23 -22.05
N LYS A 120 -1.42 1.62 -22.81
CA LYS A 120 -0.02 1.23 -22.53
C LYS A 120 0.49 1.58 -21.14
N ILE A 121 0.08 2.73 -20.59
CA ILE A 121 0.48 3.12 -19.22
C ILE A 121 -0.10 2.16 -18.18
N PHE A 122 -1.31 1.66 -18.40
CA PHE A 122 -2.04 0.86 -17.44
C PHE A 122 -1.97 -0.65 -17.72
N ASP A 123 -1.45 -1.09 -18.88
CA ASP A 123 -1.25 -2.50 -19.26
C ASP A 123 -0.54 -3.31 -18.16
N ILE A 124 0.41 -2.69 -17.44
CA ILE A 124 1.15 -3.31 -16.32
C ILE A 124 0.24 -3.72 -15.14
N PHE A 125 -1.01 -3.28 -15.12
CA PHE A 125 -1.98 -3.54 -14.06
C PHE A 125 -3.14 -4.42 -14.54
N ASP A 126 -3.13 -4.91 -15.78
CA ASP A 126 -4.23 -5.68 -16.35
C ASP A 126 -4.31 -7.10 -15.76
N ASN A 127 -3.16 -7.71 -15.44
CA ASN A 127 -3.08 -9.09 -14.96
C ASN A 127 -2.36 -9.21 -13.59
N PRO A 128 -2.82 -8.47 -12.55
CA PRO A 128 -2.08 -8.35 -11.29
C PRO A 128 -1.92 -9.69 -10.58
N VAL A 129 -2.85 -10.63 -10.75
CA VAL A 129 -2.77 -11.97 -10.16
C VAL A 129 -1.59 -12.77 -10.72
N ASP A 130 -1.47 -12.78 -12.05
CA ASP A 130 -0.42 -13.50 -12.75
C ASP A 130 0.95 -12.91 -12.44
N ASP A 131 1.05 -11.58 -12.45
CA ASP A 131 2.30 -10.88 -12.21
C ASP A 131 2.77 -11.05 -10.76
N LEU A 132 1.88 -10.90 -9.78
CA LEU A 132 2.20 -11.14 -8.38
C LEU A 132 2.61 -12.61 -8.12
N SER A 133 1.96 -13.56 -8.78
CA SER A 133 2.30 -14.97 -8.66
C SER A 133 3.65 -15.30 -9.30
N LYS A 134 3.88 -14.88 -10.55
CA LYS A 134 5.09 -15.20 -11.33
C LYS A 134 6.33 -14.49 -10.79
N LEU A 135 6.21 -13.21 -10.43
CA LEU A 135 7.35 -12.40 -10.01
C LEU A 135 7.70 -12.59 -8.53
N TYR A 136 6.71 -12.85 -7.68
CA TYR A 136 6.87 -12.74 -6.23
C TYR A 136 6.30 -13.92 -5.43
N ASN A 137 5.80 -14.96 -6.12
CA ASN A 137 5.19 -16.15 -5.50
C ASN A 137 4.04 -15.79 -4.53
N VAL A 138 3.26 -14.76 -4.86
CA VAL A 138 2.10 -14.36 -4.06
C VAL A 138 0.91 -15.25 -4.41
N ALA A 139 0.33 -15.90 -3.40
CA ALA A 139 -0.86 -16.73 -3.58
C ALA A 139 -2.14 -15.91 -3.47
N ARG A 140 -3.07 -16.12 -4.42
CA ARG A 140 -4.40 -15.51 -4.37
C ARG A 140 -5.33 -16.30 -3.46
N ILE A 141 -6.02 -15.58 -2.58
CA ILE A 141 -7.05 -16.12 -1.68
C ILE A 141 -8.42 -15.61 -2.10
N HIS A 142 -9.31 -16.54 -2.44
CA HIS A 142 -10.70 -16.28 -2.76
C HIS A 142 -11.56 -17.15 -1.85
N ASP A 143 -12.05 -16.57 -0.77
CA ASP A 143 -12.79 -17.28 0.27
C ASP A 143 -14.19 -16.70 0.44
N GLY A 144 -15.19 -17.57 0.60
CA GLY A 144 -16.59 -17.18 0.78
C GLY A 144 -16.85 -16.41 2.08
N TRP A 145 -15.97 -16.55 3.06
CA TRP A 145 -16.04 -15.84 4.34
C TRP A 145 -16.16 -14.32 4.16
N PHE A 146 -15.52 -13.73 3.15
CA PHE A 146 -15.59 -12.29 2.93
C PHE A 146 -17.01 -11.81 2.61
N MET A 147 -17.78 -12.58 1.82
CA MET A 147 -19.17 -12.25 1.49
C MET A 147 -20.07 -12.35 2.72
N GLU A 148 -19.86 -13.38 3.54
CA GLU A 148 -20.61 -13.57 4.78
C GLU A 148 -20.27 -12.50 5.82
N ALA A 149 -18.99 -12.15 5.95
CA ALA A 149 -18.52 -11.15 6.90
C ALA A 149 -18.95 -9.74 6.52
N GLU A 150 -19.03 -9.39 5.24
CA GLU A 150 -19.39 -8.05 4.77
C GLU A 150 -20.78 -7.60 5.26
N ILE A 151 -21.73 -8.54 5.34
CA ILE A 151 -23.11 -8.26 5.76
C ILE A 151 -23.31 -8.28 7.28
N GLN A 152 -22.29 -8.65 8.05
CA GLN A 152 -22.41 -8.75 9.51
C GLN A 152 -22.41 -7.35 10.17
N PRO A 153 -23.32 -7.09 11.13
CA PRO A 153 -23.36 -5.82 11.87
C PRO A 153 -22.04 -5.47 12.56
N GLU A 154 -21.31 -6.47 13.04
CA GLU A 154 -20.01 -6.29 13.70
C GLU A 154 -18.94 -5.78 12.73
N THR A 155 -18.99 -6.18 11.44
CA THR A 155 -18.08 -5.64 10.42
C THR A 155 -18.37 -4.17 10.18
N ALA A 156 -19.66 -3.81 10.04
CA ALA A 156 -20.05 -2.43 9.83
C ALA A 156 -19.67 -1.51 11.02
N SER A 157 -19.88 -1.99 12.25
CA SER A 157 -19.48 -1.30 13.47
C SER A 157 -17.96 -1.10 13.52
N PHE A 158 -17.19 -2.16 13.24
CA PHE A 158 -15.72 -2.09 13.25
C PHE A 158 -15.17 -1.18 12.15
N ALA A 159 -15.74 -1.21 10.94
CA ALA A 159 -15.41 -0.28 9.87
C ALA A 159 -15.64 1.18 10.29
N GLU A 160 -16.75 1.49 10.97
CA GLU A 160 -17.01 2.84 11.47
C GLU A 160 -16.01 3.25 12.57
N ALA A 161 -15.63 2.34 13.46
CA ALA A 161 -14.59 2.59 14.46
C ALA A 161 -13.24 2.95 13.80
N ILE A 162 -12.84 2.23 12.75
CA ILE A 162 -11.65 2.55 11.94
C ILE A 162 -11.79 3.95 11.33
N ARG A 163 -12.95 4.30 10.74
CA ARG A 163 -13.18 5.62 10.13
C ARG A 163 -13.05 6.76 11.12
N GLN A 164 -13.63 6.60 12.32
CA GLN A 164 -13.59 7.62 13.36
C GLN A 164 -12.19 7.81 13.91
N ALA A 165 -11.46 6.73 14.12
CA ALA A 165 -10.07 6.80 14.57
C ALA A 165 -9.14 7.37 13.48
N TYR A 166 -9.38 7.05 12.20
CA TYR A 166 -8.70 7.67 11.07
C TYR A 166 -8.92 9.20 11.06
N LYS A 167 -10.15 9.66 11.29
CA LYS A 167 -10.47 11.09 11.42
C LYS A 167 -9.69 11.76 12.56
N LYS A 168 -9.60 11.11 13.72
CA LYS A 168 -8.81 11.64 14.85
C LYS A 168 -7.33 11.77 14.52
N LYS A 169 -6.75 10.82 13.77
CA LYS A 169 -5.32 10.83 13.39
C LYS A 169 -5.00 11.74 12.19
N ARG A 170 -5.91 11.86 11.22
CA ARG A 170 -5.65 12.48 9.90
C ARG A 170 -6.51 13.71 9.60
N GLY A 171 -7.41 14.09 10.50
CA GLY A 171 -8.31 15.25 10.34
C GLY A 171 -9.48 15.05 9.37
N ARG A 172 -9.51 13.96 8.59
CA ARG A 172 -10.55 13.65 7.59
C ARG A 172 -11.12 12.26 7.75
N LEU A 173 -12.37 12.03 7.33
CA LEU A 173 -12.97 10.70 7.37
C LEU A 173 -12.41 9.79 6.27
N LYS A 174 -12.10 8.54 6.60
CA LYS A 174 -11.80 7.51 5.60
C LYS A 174 -13.07 7.19 4.80
N ASN A 175 -12.91 6.86 3.52
CA ASN A 175 -14.00 6.42 2.66
C ASN A 175 -14.68 5.18 3.25
N LYS A 176 -16.02 5.09 3.16
CA LYS A 176 -16.79 3.96 3.70
C LYS A 176 -16.31 2.62 3.16
N ARG A 177 -16.08 2.53 1.85
CA ARG A 177 -15.64 1.31 1.17
C ARG A 177 -14.23 0.90 1.61
N SER A 178 -13.30 1.85 1.67
CA SER A 178 -11.93 1.56 2.11
C SER A 178 -11.87 1.14 3.58
N ALA A 179 -12.68 1.72 4.46
CA ALA A 179 -12.73 1.28 5.85
C ALA A 179 -13.42 -0.07 6.04
N LEU A 180 -14.43 -0.38 5.22
CA LEU A 180 -15.03 -1.71 5.18
C LEU A 180 -14.01 -2.76 4.71
N HIS A 181 -13.22 -2.44 3.69
CA HIS A 181 -12.13 -3.29 3.22
C HIS A 181 -11.08 -3.53 4.32
N ASP A 182 -10.60 -2.48 4.99
CA ASP A 182 -9.67 -2.62 6.13
C ASP A 182 -10.25 -3.54 7.22
N ALA A 183 -11.54 -3.33 7.56
CA ALA A 183 -12.23 -4.11 8.58
C ALA A 183 -12.30 -5.59 8.21
N LEU A 184 -12.64 -5.90 6.95
CA LEU A 184 -12.67 -7.27 6.43
C LEU A 184 -11.29 -7.93 6.49
N LEU A 185 -10.24 -7.23 6.04
CA LEU A 185 -8.88 -7.77 6.09
C LEU A 185 -8.42 -8.03 7.53
N LEU A 186 -8.63 -7.09 8.44
CA LEU A 186 -8.25 -7.25 9.85
C LEU A 186 -9.05 -8.36 10.54
N ARG A 187 -10.34 -8.52 10.23
CA ARG A 187 -11.17 -9.62 10.75
C ARG A 187 -10.81 -10.98 10.13
N TRP A 188 -10.25 -11.00 8.93
CA TRP A 188 -9.79 -12.23 8.28
C TRP A 188 -8.55 -12.82 8.96
N ILE A 189 -7.64 -11.98 9.47
CA ILE A 189 -6.37 -12.44 10.06
C ILE A 189 -6.59 -13.48 11.18
N PRO A 190 -7.44 -13.26 12.20
CA PRO A 190 -7.69 -14.26 13.24
C PRO A 190 -8.39 -15.53 12.71
N VAL A 191 -9.22 -15.41 11.68
CA VAL A 191 -9.90 -16.56 11.05
C VAL A 191 -8.86 -17.47 10.38
N GLU A 192 -7.94 -16.89 9.61
CA GLU A 192 -6.83 -17.63 9.00
C GLU A 192 -5.91 -18.25 10.06
N GLN A 193 -5.58 -17.51 11.12
CA GLN A 193 -4.78 -18.03 12.24
C GLN A 193 -5.47 -19.25 12.88
N GLY A 194 -6.78 -19.18 13.13
CA GLY A 194 -7.57 -20.29 13.67
C GLY A 194 -7.65 -21.50 12.75
N ARG A 195 -7.68 -21.30 11.43
CA ARG A 195 -7.75 -22.38 10.42
C ARG A 195 -6.41 -23.07 10.19
N THR A 196 -5.31 -22.31 10.19
CA THR A 196 -3.99 -22.80 9.75
C THR A 196 -3.00 -23.03 10.89
N GLY A 197 -3.25 -22.43 12.07
CA GLY A 197 -2.30 -22.39 13.18
C GLY A 197 -1.05 -21.54 12.90
N LYS A 198 -0.96 -20.86 11.75
CA LYS A 198 0.19 -20.04 11.37
C LYS A 198 0.07 -18.64 11.94
N ASN A 199 1.23 -18.00 12.16
CA ASN A 199 1.28 -16.58 12.46
C ASN A 199 0.93 -15.78 11.20
N THR A 200 -0.26 -15.17 11.19
CA THR A 200 -0.76 -14.41 10.03
C THR A 200 -0.83 -12.92 10.32
N TRP A 201 -0.37 -12.09 9.40
CA TRP A 201 -0.25 -10.64 9.56
C TRP A 201 -0.71 -9.92 8.29
N LEU A 202 -1.34 -8.75 8.42
CA LEU A 202 -1.63 -7.85 7.31
C LEU A 202 -0.45 -6.88 7.11
N ILE A 203 0.08 -6.77 5.90
CA ILE A 203 1.07 -5.74 5.55
C ILE A 203 0.33 -4.60 4.86
N THR A 204 0.62 -3.35 5.28
CA THR A 204 0.02 -2.14 4.70
C THR A 204 1.02 -1.00 4.57
N LEU A 205 0.73 -0.01 3.73
CA LEU A 205 1.39 1.30 3.76
C LEU A 205 0.60 2.34 4.58
N ASP A 206 -0.62 2.03 5.04
CA ASP A 206 -1.42 2.91 5.87
C ASP A 206 -0.89 2.90 7.31
N THR A 207 -0.11 3.91 7.68
CA THR A 207 0.43 4.06 9.04
C THR A 207 -0.63 4.30 10.11
N SER A 208 -1.88 4.56 9.72
CA SER A 208 -2.97 4.70 10.68
C SER A 208 -3.56 3.36 11.12
N LEU A 209 -3.41 2.31 10.29
CA LEU A 209 -4.04 1.00 10.45
C LEU A 209 -3.43 0.11 11.56
N PRO A 210 -2.12 0.14 11.84
CA PRO A 210 -1.55 -0.55 12.99
C PRO A 210 -2.20 -0.12 14.31
N GLY A 211 -2.46 -1.10 15.17
CA GLY A 211 -3.13 -0.91 16.47
C GLY A 211 -4.65 -1.06 16.44
N PHE A 212 -5.27 -1.25 15.28
CA PHE A 212 -6.66 -1.69 15.22
C PHE A 212 -6.77 -3.20 15.39
N VAL A 213 -7.66 -3.58 16.28
CA VAL A 213 -7.92 -4.96 16.65
C VAL A 213 -9.45 -5.11 16.75
N PRO A 214 -10.06 -6.10 16.09
CA PRO A 214 -11.50 -6.30 16.23
C PRO A 214 -11.85 -6.76 17.65
N GLU A 215 -12.96 -6.25 18.19
CA GLU A 215 -13.45 -6.62 19.52
C GLU A 215 -14.20 -7.96 19.49
N GLY A 216 -14.07 -8.79 20.55
CA GLY A 216 -14.80 -10.04 20.71
C GLY A 216 -14.13 -11.04 21.65
N GLU A 217 -14.89 -12.03 22.14
CA GLU A 217 -14.32 -13.17 22.89
C GLU A 217 -13.38 -13.96 21.99
N ASN A 218 -12.17 -14.25 22.49
CA ASN A 218 -11.06 -14.92 21.77
C ASN A 218 -10.41 -14.12 20.63
N MET A 219 -10.65 -12.80 20.53
CA MET A 219 -9.91 -11.98 19.57
C MET A 219 -8.50 -11.64 20.09
N PRO A 220 -7.49 -11.54 19.20
CA PRO A 220 -6.12 -11.23 19.61
C PRO A 220 -6.05 -9.88 20.32
N THR A 221 -5.17 -9.70 21.30
CA THR A 221 -4.94 -8.38 21.95
C THR A 221 -3.79 -7.60 21.30
N ARG A 222 -3.10 -8.21 20.33
CA ARG A 222 -1.96 -7.65 19.60
C ARG A 222 -2.40 -7.07 18.25
N SER A 223 -1.62 -6.12 17.72
CA SER A 223 -1.82 -5.61 16.36
C SER A 223 -1.80 -6.74 15.34
N LEU A 224 -2.75 -6.71 14.41
CA LEU A 224 -2.87 -7.69 13.33
C LEU A 224 -2.29 -7.19 12.01
N SER A 225 -1.88 -5.93 11.98
CA SER A 225 -1.21 -5.30 10.86
C SER A 225 0.16 -4.76 11.24
N ILE A 226 1.05 -4.75 10.26
CA ILE A 226 2.38 -4.15 10.30
C ILE A 226 2.57 -3.28 9.04
N THR A 227 3.22 -2.13 9.20
CA THR A 227 3.58 -1.33 8.02
C THR A 227 4.73 -1.99 7.26
N LEU A 228 4.77 -1.84 5.94
CA LEU A 228 5.87 -2.37 5.12
C LEU A 228 7.24 -1.90 5.66
N ASP A 229 7.35 -0.60 5.99
CA ASP A 229 8.57 -0.03 6.55
C ASP A 229 8.98 -0.70 7.87
N ALA A 230 8.03 -0.90 8.80
CA ALA A 230 8.32 -1.51 10.09
C ALA A 230 8.71 -2.99 9.95
N LEU A 231 8.06 -3.70 9.02
CA LEU A 231 8.42 -5.09 8.72
C LEU A 231 9.83 -5.14 8.16
N LEU A 232 10.15 -4.32 7.16
CA LEU A 232 11.49 -4.26 6.55
C LEU A 232 12.57 -3.90 7.56
N GLN A 233 12.33 -2.95 8.46
CA GLN A 233 13.26 -2.65 9.55
C GLN A 233 13.54 -3.86 10.47
N TRP A 234 12.60 -4.79 10.53
CA TRP A 234 12.77 -6.03 11.29
C TRP A 234 13.54 -7.08 10.49
N ILE A 235 13.15 -7.32 9.23
CA ILE A 235 13.68 -8.40 8.40
C ILE A 235 14.93 -8.00 7.60
N SER A 236 15.34 -6.72 7.63
CA SER A 236 16.49 -6.22 6.87
C SER A 236 17.78 -7.00 7.04
N PRO A 237 18.18 -7.46 8.24
CA PRO A 237 19.44 -8.19 8.39
C PRO A 237 19.48 -9.50 7.58
N ILE A 238 18.30 -10.02 7.24
CA ILE A 238 18.12 -11.27 6.48
C ILE A 238 18.02 -10.95 5.00
N ALA A 239 17.35 -9.85 4.64
CA ALA A 239 17.32 -9.35 3.27
C ALA A 239 18.70 -8.90 2.74
N ILE A 240 19.64 -8.50 3.61
CA ILE A 240 20.96 -7.92 3.27
C ILE A 240 22.05 -8.97 2.97
N HIS A 241 21.75 -10.26 2.80
CA HIS A 241 22.81 -11.22 2.41
C HIS A 241 23.22 -11.03 0.92
N GLY A 242 24.23 -10.19 0.63
CA GLY A 242 24.84 -9.98 -0.70
C GLY A 242 25.18 -8.51 -1.01
N ASP A 243 25.51 -8.20 -2.28
CA ASP A 243 25.80 -6.85 -2.86
C ASP A 243 24.62 -5.83 -2.78
N ILE A 244 23.69 -6.00 -1.84
CA ILE A 244 22.41 -5.30 -1.72
C ILE A 244 22.41 -4.35 -0.50
N GLU A 245 23.52 -4.25 0.23
CA GLU A 245 23.63 -3.43 1.45
C GLU A 245 23.41 -1.93 1.14
N ASP A 246 24.00 -1.43 0.04
CA ASP A 246 23.79 -0.06 -0.43
C ASP A 246 22.34 0.18 -0.92
N GLU A 247 21.76 -0.78 -1.64
CA GLU A 247 20.38 -0.70 -2.14
C GLU A 247 19.36 -0.69 -0.97
N VAL A 248 19.62 -1.46 0.08
CA VAL A 248 18.78 -1.49 1.28
C VAL A 248 18.93 -0.21 2.11
N ALA A 249 20.13 0.34 2.22
CA ALA A 249 20.37 1.64 2.86
C ALA A 249 19.63 2.77 2.13
N GLU A 250 19.63 2.78 0.79
CA GLU A 250 18.85 3.71 -0.04
C GLU A 250 17.34 3.54 0.20
N ILE A 251 16.83 2.30 0.21
CA ILE A 251 15.43 2.01 0.52
C ILE A 251 15.02 2.58 1.90
N PHE A 252 15.89 2.45 2.91
CA PHE A 252 15.65 2.99 4.25
C PHE A 252 15.71 4.51 4.32
N ALA A 253 16.71 5.12 3.67
CA ALA A 253 16.83 6.56 3.59
C ALA A 253 15.59 7.18 2.92
N GLU A 254 15.09 6.53 1.87
CA GLU A 254 13.86 6.93 1.21
C GLU A 254 12.65 6.81 2.16
N ALA A 255 12.44 5.65 2.81
CA ALA A 255 11.34 5.46 3.76
C ALA A 255 11.33 6.53 4.88
N VAL A 256 12.49 6.82 5.48
CA VAL A 256 12.63 7.80 6.58
C VAL A 256 12.43 9.24 6.11
N LYS A 257 12.99 9.62 4.96
CA LYS A 257 12.87 10.98 4.39
C LYS A 257 11.42 11.43 4.31
N TYR A 258 10.52 10.53 3.91
CA TYR A 258 9.10 10.85 3.72
C TYR A 258 8.26 10.78 4.99
N GLN A 259 8.75 10.16 6.06
CA GLN A 259 8.10 10.22 7.38
C GLN A 259 8.44 11.53 8.11
N LEU A 260 9.58 12.16 7.78
CA LEU A 260 10.12 13.33 8.50
C LEU A 260 9.92 14.67 7.79
N LEU A 261 9.85 14.70 6.46
CA LEU A 261 9.73 15.97 5.74
C LEU A 261 8.28 16.48 5.73
N PRO A 262 8.04 17.76 6.05
CA PRO A 262 6.73 18.37 5.87
C PRO A 262 6.36 18.26 4.39
N GLN A 263 5.15 17.78 4.13
CA GLN A 263 4.62 17.83 2.79
C GLN A 263 4.22 19.27 2.54
N GLU A 264 5.00 20.01 1.74
CA GLU A 264 4.53 21.24 1.09
C GLU A 264 3.13 20.99 0.48
N SER A 265 2.34 22.02 0.21
CA SER A 265 1.03 21.83 -0.43
C SER A 265 1.22 21.15 -1.79
N PHE A 266 0.73 19.92 -1.92
CA PHE A 266 0.76 19.17 -3.17
C PHE A 266 -0.67 18.92 -3.65
N PHE A 267 -0.88 19.06 -4.96
CA PHE A 267 -2.14 18.74 -5.60
C PHE A 267 -2.24 17.24 -5.87
N GLU A 268 -3.43 16.69 -5.69
CA GLU A 268 -3.81 15.38 -6.23
C GLU A 268 -4.57 15.57 -7.55
N LEU A 269 -4.50 14.56 -8.43
CA LEU A 269 -5.28 14.55 -9.68
C LEU A 269 -6.79 14.79 -9.47
N ARG A 270 -7.31 14.41 -8.30
CA ARG A 270 -8.72 14.56 -7.94
C ARG A 270 -9.13 16.00 -7.71
N ASP A 271 -8.19 16.86 -7.29
CA ASP A 271 -8.47 18.28 -7.05
C ASP A 271 -8.88 18.98 -8.35
N PHE A 272 -8.36 18.50 -9.49
CA PHE A 272 -8.71 18.99 -10.83
C PHE A 272 -10.03 18.44 -11.38
N LEU A 273 -10.60 17.41 -10.74
CA LEU A 273 -11.86 16.80 -11.21
C LEU A 273 -13.03 17.78 -11.07
N ILE A 274 -13.05 18.58 -10.00
CA ILE A 274 -14.11 19.57 -9.74
C ILE A 274 -14.17 20.58 -10.88
N PHE A 275 -13.02 21.09 -11.32
CA PHE A 275 -12.95 22.04 -12.42
C PHE A 275 -13.40 21.43 -13.75
N ALA A 276 -12.98 20.19 -14.02
CA ALA A 276 -13.42 19.47 -15.22
C ALA A 276 -14.94 19.19 -15.22
N GLU A 277 -15.54 18.90 -14.06
CA GLU A 277 -16.98 18.72 -13.90
C GLU A 277 -17.77 20.03 -14.03
N MET A 278 -17.15 21.16 -13.72
CA MET A 278 -17.69 22.50 -13.93
C MET A 278 -17.50 23.02 -15.36
N GLU A 279 -16.99 22.19 -16.27
CA GLU A 279 -16.61 22.56 -17.66
C GLU A 279 -15.60 23.73 -17.72
N TRP A 280 -14.83 23.93 -16.65
CA TRP A 280 -13.81 24.97 -16.57
C TRP A 280 -12.46 24.41 -17.01
N SER A 281 -11.88 25.01 -18.05
CA SER A 281 -10.52 24.70 -18.49
C SER A 281 -9.51 25.36 -17.55
N CYS A 282 -8.92 24.60 -16.64
CA CYS A 282 -7.83 25.10 -15.80
C CYS A 282 -6.61 25.53 -16.63
N LYS A 283 -6.47 25.06 -17.88
CA LYS A 283 -5.30 25.29 -18.72
C LYS A 283 -5.05 26.78 -19.00
N GLU A 284 -6.12 27.57 -19.01
CA GLU A 284 -6.07 29.01 -19.29
C GLU A 284 -6.07 29.85 -18.01
N LEU A 285 -6.27 29.22 -16.84
CA LEU A 285 -6.20 29.92 -15.56
C LEU A 285 -4.73 30.11 -15.15
N PRO A 286 -4.38 31.27 -14.56
CA PRO A 286 -3.10 31.44 -13.88
C PRO A 286 -2.88 30.30 -12.88
N ALA A 287 -1.66 29.75 -12.84
CA ALA A 287 -1.33 28.69 -11.90
C ALA A 287 -1.60 29.13 -10.45
N GLU A 288 -1.36 30.40 -10.14
CA GLU A 288 -1.65 31.00 -8.83
C GLU A 288 -3.13 30.86 -8.43
N ASP A 289 -4.06 31.12 -9.35
CA ASP A 289 -5.51 31.03 -9.08
C ASP A 289 -5.98 29.58 -8.89
N VAL A 290 -5.39 28.64 -9.60
CA VAL A 290 -5.67 27.19 -9.47
C VAL A 290 -5.06 26.65 -8.17
N GLU A 291 -3.95 27.24 -7.71
CA GLU A 291 -3.24 26.79 -6.53
C GLU A 291 -3.81 27.35 -5.21
N GLU A 292 -4.55 28.46 -5.26
CA GLU A 292 -5.18 29.11 -4.09
C GLU A 292 -6.63 28.65 -3.81
N CYS A 293 -7.23 27.84 -4.71
CA CYS A 293 -8.58 27.28 -4.56
C CYS A 293 -8.62 26.01 -3.70
#